data_AF-A0A2G9GMT8-F1
#
_entry.id   AF-A0A2G9GMT8-F1
#
_cell.length_a   1.000
_cell.length_b   1.000
_cell.length_c   1.000
_cell.angle_alpha   90.00
_cell.angle_beta   90.00
_cell.angle_gamma   90.00
#
_symmetry.space_group_name_H-M   'P 1'
#
loop_
_entity.id
_entity.type
_entity.pdbx_description
1 polymer ?
#
loop_
_entity_poly.entity_id
_entity_poly.type
_entity_poly.pdbx_seq_one_letter_code
_entity_poly.pdbx_strand_id
1 'polypeptide(L)' 'MVEGDLAQLYKNLLVTIHVETKDGVDFVTWTIEYELINPDNPHPLSLLSFFIDFTKQIETHIFGP' A
#
# COMPACT_ATOMS: atom_id res chain seq x y z
N MET A 1 -16.02 9.82 10.09
CA MET A 1 -14.66 10.13 9.60
C MET A 1 -13.83 8.87 9.77
N VAL A 2 -12.83 8.64 8.92
CA VAL A 2 -11.88 7.53 9.12
C VAL A 2 -10.82 8.02 10.12
N GLU A 3 -10.53 7.22 11.14
CA GLU A 3 -9.62 7.54 12.24
C GLU A 3 -8.42 6.59 12.26
N GLY A 4 -7.40 6.92 13.06
CA GLY A 4 -6.22 6.07 13.27
C GLY A 4 -4.89 6.80 13.11
N ASP A 5 -3.79 6.09 13.28
CA ASP A 5 -2.43 6.68 13.28
C ASP A 5 -2.10 7.35 11.95
N LEU A 6 -2.55 6.79 10.83
CA LEU A 6 -2.34 7.38 9.50
C LEU A 6 -3.10 8.71 9.33
N ALA A 7 -4.25 8.88 9.99
CA ALA A 7 -5.02 10.12 9.95
C ALA A 7 -4.35 11.26 10.75
N GLN A 8 -3.35 10.95 11.57
CA GLN A 8 -2.51 11.95 12.25
C GLN A 8 -1.37 12.46 11.35
N LEU A 9 -1.05 11.72 10.28
CA LEU A 9 0.07 12.03 9.38
C LEU A 9 -0.40 12.63 8.05
N TYR A 10 -1.53 12.14 7.53
CA TYR A 10 -2.03 12.47 6.20
C TYR A 10 -3.43 13.07 6.28
N LYS A 11 -3.61 14.22 5.63
CA LYS A 11 -4.91 14.91 5.52
C LYS A 11 -5.84 14.13 4.59
N ASN A 12 -5.26 13.64 3.50
CA ASN A 12 -5.88 12.74 2.55
C ASN A 12 -4.92 11.57 2.35
N LEU A 13 -5.43 10.34 2.37
CA LEU A 13 -4.70 9.13 2.04
C LEU A 13 -5.65 8.19 1.30
N LEU A 14 -5.34 7.89 0.05
CA LEU A 14 -6.03 6.90 -0.76
C LEU A 14 -5.02 5.83 -1.17
N VAL A 15 -5.33 4.58 -0.83
CA VAL A 15 -4.54 3.42 -1.23
C VAL A 15 -5.35 2.61 -2.23
N THR A 16 -4.78 2.43 -3.41
CA THR A 16 -5.37 1.63 -4.48
C THR A 16 -4.48 0.42 -4.74
N ILE A 17 -5.10 -0.75 -4.80
CA ILE A 17 -4.48 -1.97 -5.34
C ILE A 17 -5.11 -2.25 -6.70
N HIS A 18 -4.27 -2.41 -7.71
CA HIS A 18 -4.66 -2.88 -9.03
C HIS A 18 -3.95 -4.20 -9.33
N VAL A 19 -4.70 -5.20 -9.77
CA VAL A 19 -4.16 -6.50 -10.17
C VAL A 19 -4.49 -6.74 -11.64
N GLU A 20 -3.46 -6.96 -12.44
CA GLU A 20 -3.59 -7.30 -13.85
C GLU A 20 -3.00 -8.70 -14.10
N THR A 21 -3.81 -9.61 -14.62
CA THR A 21 -3.35 -10.95 -15.02
C THR A 21 -3.02 -10.96 -16.50
N LYS A 22 -1.77 -11.26 -16.85
CA LYS A 22 -1.32 -11.39 -18.23
C LYS A 22 -0.48 -12.64 -18.41
N ASP A 23 -0.84 -13.46 -19.39
CA ASP A 23 -0.13 -14.70 -19.74
C ASP A 23 0.10 -15.64 -18.54
N GLY A 24 -0.87 -15.67 -17.61
CA GLY A 24 -0.82 -16.48 -16.38
C GLY A 24 0.05 -15.89 -15.25
N VAL A 25 0.53 -14.66 -15.40
CA VAL A 25 1.27 -13.92 -14.37
C VAL A 25 0.39 -12.78 -13.84
N ASP A 26 0.28 -12.68 -12.52
CA ASP A 26 -0.43 -11.60 -11.85
C ASP A 26 0.53 -10.46 -11.50
N PHE A 27 0.24 -9.26 -11.99
CA PHE A 27 0.96 -8.03 -11.68
C PHE A 27 0.17 -7.21 -10.67
N VAL A 28 0.70 -7.08 -9.45
CA VAL A 28 0.10 -6.28 -8.38
C VAL A 28 0.75 -4.90 -8.32
N THR A 29 -0.04 -3.86 -8.50
CA THR A 29 0.37 -2.46 -8.38
C THR A 29 -0.30 -1.83 -7.17
N TRP A 30 0.52 -1.35 -6.23
CA TRP A 30 0.06 -0.49 -5.13
C TRP A 30 0.30 0.98 -5.47
N THR A 31 -0.74 1.81 -5.32
CA THR A 31 -0.66 3.26 -5.50
C THR A 31 -1.12 3.94 -4.22
N ILE A 32 -0.33 4.92 -3.74
CA ILE A 32 -0.66 5.72 -2.57
C ILE A 32 -0.73 7.18 -3.01
N GLU A 33 -1.93 7.75 -2.99
CA GLU A 33 -2.17 9.17 -3.20
C GLU A 33 -2.37 9.83 -1.84
N TYR A 34 -1.59 10.89 -1.54
CA TYR A 34 -1.57 11.46 -0.19
C TYR A 34 -1.34 12.97 -0.17
N GLU A 35 -1.81 13.60 0.90
CA GLU A 35 -1.52 14.98 1.28
C GLU A 35 -1.02 14.98 2.73
N LEU A 36 0.17 15.52 3.00
CA LEU A 36 0.71 15.61 4.35
C LEU A 36 -0.05 16.66 5.17
N ILE A 37 -0.30 16.39 6.46
CA ILE A 37 -0.84 17.41 7.38
C ILE A 37 0.23 18.47 7.69
N ASN A 38 1.48 18.03 7.87
CA ASN A 38 2.65 18.87 8.08
C ASN A 38 3.72 18.52 7.02
N PRO A 39 4.34 19.49 6.35
CA PRO A 39 5.47 19.26 5.43
C PRO A 39 6.61 18.40 5.98
N ASP A 40 6.83 18.40 7.31
CA ASP A 40 7.88 17.62 7.97
C ASP A 40 7.49 16.15 8.22
N ASN A 41 6.23 15.77 7.97
CA ASN A 41 5.78 14.39 8.14
C ASN A 41 6.42 13.47 7.09
N PRO A 42 6.64 12.18 7.42
CA PRO A 42 7.24 11.24 6.48
C PRO A 42 6.30 10.95 5.30
N HIS A 43 6.88 10.91 4.11
CA HIS A 43 6.24 10.31 2.95
C HIS A 43 5.94 8.82 3.22
N PRO A 44 4.86 8.24 2.65
CA PRO A 44 4.39 6.90 2.97
C PRO A 44 5.24 5.77 2.35
N LEU A 45 6.56 5.96 2.22
CA LEU A 45 7.47 4.99 1.61
C LEU A 45 7.57 3.71 2.44
N SER A 46 7.61 3.81 3.77
CA SER A 46 7.60 2.63 4.64
C SER A 46 6.29 1.86 4.54
N LEU A 47 5.17 2.56 4.37
CA LEU A 47 3.86 1.93 4.16
C LEU A 47 3.80 1.22 2.79
N LEU A 48 4.38 1.83 1.74
CA LEU A 48 4.50 1.19 0.43
C LEU A 48 5.38 -0.07 0.50
N SER A 49 6.52 -0.02 1.19
CA SER A 49 7.36 -1.20 1.42
C SER A 49 6.61 -2.29 2.16
N PHE A 50 5.84 -1.93 3.18
CA PHE A 50 4.97 -2.87 3.89
C PHE A 50 3.98 -3.55 2.94
N PHE A 51 3.29 -2.82 2.06
CA PHE A 51 2.35 -3.43 1.11
C PHE A 51 3.03 -4.41 0.13
N ILE A 52 4.26 -4.10 -0.31
CA ILE A 52 5.03 -5.01 -1.16
C ILE A 52 5.33 -6.31 -0.42
N ASP A 53 5.83 -6.23 0.82
CA ASP A 53 6.18 -7.43 1.59
C ASP A 53 4.94 -8.20 2.03
N PHE A 54 3.86 -7.51 2.36
CA PHE A 54 2.55 -8.10 2.61
C PHE A 54 2.04 -8.88 1.40
N THR A 55 2.20 -8.35 0.19
CA THR A 55 1.81 -9.04 -1.05
C THR A 55 2.60 -10.34 -1.24
N LYS A 56 3.91 -10.32 -1.02
CA LYS A 56 4.75 -11.54 -1.07
C LYS A 56 4.34 -12.58 -0.03
N GLN A 57 3.96 -12.13 1.17
CA GLN A 57 3.48 -13.03 2.23
C GLN A 57 2.14 -13.67 1.87
N ILE A 58 1.21 -12.92 1.27
CA ILE A 58 -0.05 -13.47 0.76
C ILE A 58 0.23 -14.52 -0.32
N GLU A 59 1.10 -14.21 -1.29
CA GLU A 59 1.48 -15.15 -2.34
C GLU A 59 2.06 -16.44 -1.75
N THR A 60 2.98 -16.31 -0.80
CA THR A 60 3.57 -17.46 -0.09
C THR A 60 2.52 -18.25 0.71
N HIS A 61 1.55 -17.59 1.33
CA HIS A 61 0.50 -18.26 2.08
C HIS A 61 -0.46 -19.06 1.17
N ILE A 62 -0.75 -18.55 -0.02
CA ILE A 62 -1.71 -19.17 -0.95
C ILE A 62 -1.05 -20.23 -1.82
N PHE A 63 0.18 -19.98 -2.31
CA PHE A 63 0.85 -20.80 -3.32
C PHE A 63 2.19 -21.39 -2.86
N GLY A 64 2.69 -21.01 -1.68
CA GLY A 64 3.91 -21.57 -1.12
C GLY A 64 3.73 -23.04 -0.69
N PRO A 65 4.85 -23.72 -0.38
CA PRO A 65 4.84 -25.10 0.11
C PRO A 65 4.11 -25.28 1.45
#